data_AF-A0AAE1CDG8-F1
#
_entry.id   AF-A0AAE1CDG8-F1
#
_cell.length_a   1.000
_cell.length_b   1.000
_cell.length_c   1.000
_cell.angle_alpha   90.00
_cell.angle_beta   90.00
_cell.angle_gamma   90.00
#
_symmetry.space_group_name_H-M   'P 1'
#
loop_
_entity.id
_entity.type
_entity.pdbx_description
1 polymer ?
#
loop_
_entity_poly.entity_id
_entity_poly.type
_entity_poly.pdbx_seq_one_letter_code
_entity_poly.pdbx_strand_id
1 'polypeptide(L)'
;MAPATAPEKKRTVTIPQPPRQSKLPLYLLRHGSALIGFGLLFGFVIPMTPYPRLGLTAHIQFAVEGTMVTAAGLLLNSSPYPVEGTTGPGPKVVDKLPSWQRKLVYWSCAGIWVTLLSEAVNAWWGTQWVLPIAHHAAGLVGDGPAKVWMEQVIQFTHMPFAVALATVWPVVTIALFS
;
A
#
# COMPACT_ATOMS: atom_id res chain seq x y z
N MET A 1 -45.86 0.44 64.63
CA MET A 1 -44.77 -0.28 63.92
C MET A 1 -44.86 0.12 62.45
N ALA A 2 -44.01 1.05 62.01
CA ALA A 2 -44.00 1.49 60.60
C ALA A 2 -43.22 0.47 59.76
N PRO A 3 -43.67 0.13 58.53
CA PRO A 3 -42.98 -0.84 57.69
C PRO A 3 -41.67 -0.25 57.15
N ALA A 4 -40.60 -1.04 57.23
CA ALA A 4 -39.29 -0.68 56.72
C ALA A 4 -39.33 -0.48 55.20
N THR A 5 -38.90 0.68 54.73
CA THR A 5 -38.74 1.01 53.32
C THR A 5 -37.61 0.17 52.72
N ALA A 6 -37.92 -0.56 51.64
CA ALA A 6 -36.95 -1.38 50.93
C ALA A 6 -35.86 -0.50 50.26
N PRO A 7 -34.60 -0.97 50.18
CA PRO A 7 -33.50 -0.20 49.63
C PRO A 7 -33.67 0.02 48.12
N GLU A 8 -33.55 1.28 47.71
CA GLU A 8 -33.61 1.74 46.32
C GLU A 8 -32.47 1.14 45.49
N LYS A 9 -32.84 0.34 44.49
CA LYS A 9 -31.90 -0.34 43.59
C LYS A 9 -31.24 0.72 42.69
N LYS A 10 -30.01 1.13 43.01
CA LYS A 10 -29.19 2.03 42.18
C LYS A 10 -29.23 1.57 40.72
N ARG A 11 -29.95 2.32 39.90
CA ARG A 11 -30.07 2.07 38.46
C ARG A 11 -28.80 2.57 37.81
N THR A 12 -27.86 1.66 37.55
CA THR A 12 -26.64 1.99 36.81
C THR A 12 -27.04 2.36 35.39
N VAL A 13 -27.01 3.67 35.09
CA VAL A 13 -27.22 4.20 33.75
C VAL A 13 -25.97 3.89 32.93
N THR A 14 -26.03 2.85 32.11
CA THR A 14 -24.96 2.55 31.16
C THR A 14 -25.02 3.56 30.02
N ILE A 15 -24.10 4.53 30.03
CA ILE A 15 -23.96 5.48 28.91
C ILE A 15 -23.42 4.70 27.70
N PRO A 16 -24.11 4.69 26.55
CA PRO A 16 -23.59 4.07 25.34
C PRO A 16 -22.27 4.74 24.95
N GLN A 17 -21.18 3.98 24.98
CA GLN A 17 -19.89 4.47 24.50
C GLN A 17 -19.99 4.69 22.98
N PRO A 18 -19.45 5.80 22.45
CA PRO A 18 -19.40 6.00 21.01
C PRO A 18 -18.59 4.86 20.36
N PRO A 19 -18.99 4.39 19.16
CA PRO A 19 -18.31 3.31 18.49
C PRO A 19 -16.84 3.66 18.26
N ARG A 20 -15.94 2.75 18.66
CA ARG A 20 -14.50 2.92 18.53
C ARG A 20 -14.12 2.97 17.04
N GLN A 21 -13.80 4.18 16.55
CA GLN A 21 -13.41 4.39 15.17
C GLN A 21 -12.12 3.60 14.85
N SER A 22 -12.19 2.77 13.80
CA SER A 22 -11.03 2.00 13.36
C SER A 22 -9.99 2.90 12.69
N LYS A 23 -8.73 2.81 13.12
CA LYS A 23 -7.59 3.50 12.48
C LYS A 23 -7.06 2.78 11.24
N LEU A 24 -7.54 1.57 10.96
CA LEU A 24 -7.08 0.73 9.85
C LEU A 24 -7.09 1.45 8.49
N PRO A 25 -8.16 2.17 8.08
CA PRO A 25 -8.20 2.79 6.76
C PRO A 25 -7.07 3.82 6.59
N LEU A 26 -6.80 4.62 7.62
CA LEU A 26 -5.71 5.60 7.60
C LEU A 26 -4.33 4.93 7.54
N TYR A 27 -4.14 3.81 8.23
CA TYR A 27 -2.90 3.03 8.10
C TYR A 27 -2.71 2.52 6.67
N LEU A 28 -3.75 1.97 6.04
CA LEU A 28 -3.66 1.51 4.65
C LEU A 28 -3.37 2.66 3.69
N LEU A 29 -4.01 3.81 3.85
CA LEU A 29 -3.70 5.00 3.04
C LEU A 29 -2.23 5.36 3.17
N ARG A 30 -1.70 5.42 4.39
CA ARG A 30 -0.28 5.73 4.62
C ARG A 30 0.65 4.67 4.03
N HIS A 31 0.34 3.38 4.14
CA HIS A 31 1.15 2.30 3.56
C HIS A 31 1.10 2.31 2.03
N GLY A 32 -0.08 2.40 1.44
CA GLY A 32 -0.25 2.47 -0.01
C GLY A 32 0.44 3.69 -0.60
N SER A 33 0.31 4.83 0.08
CA SER A 33 1.06 6.03 -0.26
C SER A 33 2.56 5.84 -0.14
N ALA A 34 3.06 5.30 0.96
CA ALA A 34 4.48 5.06 1.11
C ALA A 34 5.03 4.08 0.04
N LEU A 35 4.24 3.08 -0.38
CA LEU A 35 4.60 2.16 -1.46
C LEU A 35 4.71 2.89 -2.81
N ILE A 36 3.73 3.74 -3.16
CA ILE A 36 3.80 4.54 -4.39
C ILE A 36 5.01 5.46 -4.35
N GLY A 37 5.23 6.16 -3.24
CA GLY A 37 6.36 7.06 -3.07
C GLY A 37 7.71 6.35 -3.17
N PHE A 38 7.84 5.20 -2.51
CA PHE A 38 9.04 4.37 -2.63
C PHE A 38 9.24 3.88 -4.06
N GLY A 39 8.19 3.41 -4.73
CA GLY A 39 8.23 3.03 -6.15
C GLY A 39 8.74 4.16 -7.01
N LEU A 40 8.19 5.37 -6.89
CA LEU A 40 8.63 6.55 -7.64
C LEU A 40 10.11 6.89 -7.37
N LEU A 41 10.55 6.85 -6.12
CA LEU A 41 11.96 7.07 -5.77
C LEU A 41 12.86 5.98 -6.37
N PHE A 42 12.45 4.71 -6.28
CA PHE A 42 13.15 3.58 -6.88
C PHE A 42 13.22 3.70 -8.41
N GLY A 43 12.24 4.35 -9.04
CA GLY A 43 12.20 4.65 -10.47
C GLY A 43 13.46 5.36 -10.98
N PHE A 44 13.99 6.31 -10.19
CA PHE A 44 15.24 7.02 -10.53
C PHE A 44 16.47 6.12 -10.47
N VAL A 45 16.40 5.03 -9.72
CA VAL A 45 17.50 4.11 -9.49
C VAL A 45 17.49 2.96 -10.51
N ILE A 46 16.38 2.73 -11.24
CA ILE A 46 16.26 1.67 -12.26
C ILE A 46 17.45 1.64 -13.25
N PRO A 47 17.89 2.78 -13.86
CA PRO A 47 18.98 2.74 -14.84
C PRO A 47 20.33 2.33 -14.24
N MET A 48 20.47 2.42 -12.91
CA MET A 48 21.67 2.02 -12.16
C MET A 48 21.60 0.56 -11.72
N THR A 49 20.44 -0.09 -11.81
CA THR A 49 20.33 -1.51 -11.50
C THR A 49 21.06 -2.33 -12.57
N PRO A 50 21.73 -3.44 -12.20
CA PRO A 50 22.39 -4.28 -13.19
C PRO A 50 21.46 -4.94 -14.20
N TYR A 51 20.16 -5.07 -13.86
CA TYR A 51 19.11 -5.55 -14.76
C TYR A 51 17.91 -4.58 -14.77
N PRO A 52 17.98 -3.49 -15.56
CA PRO A 52 16.98 -2.42 -15.58
C PRO A 52 15.54 -2.88 -15.80
N ARG A 53 15.33 -3.99 -16.52
CA ARG A 53 14.01 -4.58 -16.74
C ARG A 53 13.38 -5.15 -15.48
N LEU A 54 14.17 -5.84 -14.67
CA LEU A 54 13.69 -6.39 -13.40
C LEU A 54 13.46 -5.27 -12.39
N GLY A 55 14.34 -4.26 -12.39
CA GLY A 55 14.12 -3.03 -11.63
C GLY A 55 12.83 -2.30 -12.04
N LEU A 56 12.56 -2.21 -13.34
CA LEU A 56 11.32 -1.63 -13.87
C LEU A 56 10.08 -2.42 -13.43
N THR A 57 10.13 -3.75 -13.45
CA THR A 57 9.01 -4.58 -12.96
C THR A 57 8.74 -4.32 -11.48
N ALA A 58 9.77 -4.31 -10.64
CA ALA A 58 9.62 -3.99 -9.22
C ALA A 58 9.04 -2.58 -9.00
N HIS A 59 9.52 -1.58 -9.74
CA HIS A 59 8.97 -0.22 -9.71
C HIS A 59 7.47 -0.18 -10.05
N ILE A 60 7.06 -0.85 -11.14
CA ILE A 60 5.65 -0.92 -11.54
C ILE A 60 4.83 -1.60 -10.45
N GLN A 61 5.33 -2.70 -9.86
CA GLN A 61 4.63 -3.38 -8.77
C GLN A 61 4.46 -2.49 -7.54
N PHE A 62 5.45 -1.71 -7.14
CA PHE A 62 5.29 -0.70 -6.08
C PHE A 62 4.17 0.30 -6.37
N ALA A 63 4.08 0.80 -7.60
CA ALA A 63 3.03 1.75 -7.98
C ALA A 63 1.64 1.10 -8.02
N VAL A 64 1.51 -0.08 -8.62
CA VAL A 64 0.24 -0.81 -8.76
C VAL A 64 -0.27 -1.27 -7.40
N GLU A 65 0.54 -1.99 -6.63
CA GLU A 65 0.15 -2.48 -5.31
C GLU A 65 -0.09 -1.33 -4.34
N GLY A 66 0.74 -0.29 -4.38
CA GLY A 66 0.52 0.92 -3.59
C GLY A 66 -0.81 1.61 -3.92
N THR A 67 -1.20 1.64 -5.20
CA THR A 67 -2.52 2.14 -5.63
C THR A 67 -3.65 1.26 -5.12
N MET A 68 -3.52 -0.07 -5.21
CA MET A 68 -4.53 -1.02 -4.71
C MET A 68 -4.71 -0.91 -3.19
N VAL A 69 -3.62 -0.80 -2.43
CA VAL A 69 -3.67 -0.61 -0.97
C VAL A 69 -4.29 0.73 -0.61
N THR A 70 -3.97 1.80 -1.34
CA THR A 70 -4.59 3.12 -1.16
C THR A 70 -6.09 3.07 -1.46
N ALA A 71 -6.50 2.44 -2.56
CA ALA A 71 -7.90 2.25 -2.92
C ALA A 71 -8.66 1.43 -1.87
N ALA A 72 -8.05 0.38 -1.32
CA ALA A 72 -8.59 -0.38 -0.20
C ALA A 72 -8.78 0.50 1.06
N GLY A 73 -7.79 1.35 1.37
CA GLY A 73 -7.89 2.34 2.45
C GLY A 73 -9.06 3.32 2.25
N LEU A 74 -9.23 3.87 1.05
CA LEU A 74 -10.35 4.76 0.71
C LEU A 74 -11.69 4.03 0.83
N LEU A 75 -11.79 2.81 0.28
CA LEU A 75 -13.01 2.01 0.34
C LEU A 75 -13.41 1.69 1.78
N LEU A 76 -12.45 1.29 2.62
CA LEU A 76 -12.70 1.01 4.03
C LEU A 76 -13.07 2.27 4.83
N ASN A 77 -12.58 3.44 4.40
CA ASN A 77 -12.94 4.73 5.00
C ASN A 77 -14.28 5.28 4.51
N SER A 78 -14.81 4.76 3.41
CA SER A 78 -16.07 5.22 2.83
C SER A 78 -17.28 4.85 3.69
N SER A 79 -18.33 5.67 3.60
CA SER A 79 -19.65 5.40 4.18
C SER A 79 -20.71 5.46 3.07
N PRO A 80 -20.80 4.43 2.22
CA PRO A 80 -21.69 4.46 1.06
C PRO A 80 -23.18 4.31 1.42
N TYR A 81 -23.51 3.89 2.64
CA TYR A 81 -24.88 3.67 3.07
C TYR A 81 -25.28 4.73 4.11
N PRO A 82 -26.22 5.64 3.78
CA PRO A 82 -26.79 6.53 4.76
C PRO A 82 -27.55 5.74 5.82
N VAL A 83 -27.54 6.22 7.06
CA VAL A 83 -28.42 5.69 8.11
C VAL A 83 -29.76 6.41 7.99
N GLU A 84 -30.80 5.64 7.68
CA GLU A 84 -32.18 6.13 7.54
C GLU A 84 -32.58 6.96 8.76
N GLY A 85 -33.01 8.20 8.55
CA GLY A 85 -33.41 9.13 9.62
C GLY A 85 -32.29 9.96 10.26
N THR A 86 -31.05 9.91 9.75
CA THR A 86 -29.95 10.79 10.23
C THR A 86 -29.40 11.68 9.12
N THR A 87 -28.99 12.91 9.47
CA THR A 87 -28.34 13.88 8.56
C THR A 87 -26.82 13.71 8.48
N GLY A 88 -26.26 12.71 9.18
CA GLY A 88 -24.83 12.46 9.27
C GLY A 88 -24.33 11.35 8.34
N PRO A 89 -23.00 11.28 8.10
CA PRO A 89 -22.42 10.14 7.40
C PRO A 89 -22.66 8.85 8.21
N GLY A 90 -23.07 7.80 7.51
CA GLY A 90 -23.30 6.48 8.10
C GLY A 90 -22.02 5.79 8.61
N PRO A 91 -22.14 4.56 9.13
CA PRO A 91 -20.99 3.80 9.59
C PRO A 91 -20.05 3.47 8.44
N LYS A 92 -18.74 3.63 8.67
CA LYS A 92 -17.73 3.29 7.67
C LYS A 92 -17.74 1.80 7.38
N VAL A 93 -17.33 1.41 6.18
CA VAL A 93 -17.23 0.00 5.78
C VAL A 93 -16.37 -0.80 6.76
N VAL A 94 -15.25 -0.23 7.24
CA VAL A 94 -14.37 -0.88 8.22
C VAL A 94 -15.07 -1.25 9.53
N ASP A 95 -16.08 -0.49 9.94
CA ASP A 95 -16.75 -0.69 11.22
C ASP A 95 -17.66 -1.92 11.19
N LYS A 96 -18.07 -2.36 9.99
CA LYS A 96 -18.84 -3.59 9.76
C LYS A 96 -18.00 -4.86 9.81
N LEU A 97 -16.67 -4.74 9.72
CA LEU A 97 -15.77 -5.90 9.68
C LEU A 97 -15.48 -6.43 11.10
N PRO A 98 -15.51 -7.74 11.35
CA PRO A 98 -14.96 -8.37 12.55
C PRO A 98 -13.47 -8.06 12.74
N SER A 99 -13.00 -8.09 13.99
CA SER A 99 -11.62 -7.75 14.35
C SER A 99 -10.56 -8.62 13.67
N TRP A 100 -10.85 -9.90 13.41
CA TRP A 100 -9.93 -10.81 12.71
C TRP A 100 -9.78 -10.43 11.23
N GLN A 101 -10.86 -10.02 10.55
CA GLN A 101 -10.80 -9.56 9.15
C GLN A 101 -9.99 -8.27 9.06
N ARG A 102 -10.17 -7.35 10.01
CA ARG A 102 -9.36 -6.12 10.10
C ARG A 102 -7.86 -6.43 10.24
N LYS A 103 -7.51 -7.42 11.08
CA LYS A 103 -6.12 -7.89 11.24
C LYS A 103 -5.59 -8.53 9.96
N LEU A 104 -6.39 -9.38 9.31
CA LEU A 104 -6.00 -10.04 8.06
C LEU A 104 -5.69 -8.99 6.99
N VAL A 105 -6.59 -8.02 6.77
CA VAL A 105 -6.38 -6.92 5.82
C VAL A 105 -5.11 -6.14 6.16
N TYR A 106 -4.92 -5.78 7.42
CA TYR A 106 -3.72 -5.05 7.84
C TYR A 106 -2.43 -5.80 7.50
N TRP A 107 -2.33 -7.07 7.92
CA TRP A 107 -1.11 -7.85 7.73
C TRP A 107 -0.87 -8.21 6.28
N SER A 108 -1.90 -8.52 5.50
CA SER A 108 -1.76 -8.78 4.06
C SER A 108 -1.25 -7.55 3.32
N CYS A 109 -1.84 -6.37 3.55
CA CYS A 109 -1.41 -5.14 2.89
C CYS A 109 -0.04 -4.65 3.39
N ALA A 110 0.26 -4.81 4.68
CA ALA A 110 1.58 -4.46 5.21
C ALA A 110 2.67 -5.43 4.69
N GLY A 111 2.34 -6.71 4.50
CA GLY A 111 3.25 -7.75 4.02
C GLY A 111 3.76 -7.52 2.60
N ILE A 112 3.05 -6.74 1.78
CA ILE A 112 3.48 -6.33 0.42
C ILE A 112 4.87 -5.68 0.44
N TRP A 113 5.23 -4.98 1.51
CA TRP A 113 6.57 -4.42 1.65
C TRP A 113 7.66 -5.48 1.55
N VAL A 114 7.47 -6.65 2.16
CA VAL A 114 8.46 -7.72 2.16
C VAL A 114 8.66 -8.27 0.75
N THR A 115 7.56 -8.51 0.03
CA THR A 115 7.61 -9.05 -1.32
C THR A 115 8.26 -8.07 -2.29
N LEU A 116 7.83 -6.80 -2.28
CA LEU A 116 8.34 -5.82 -3.24
C LEU A 116 9.77 -5.38 -2.95
N LEU A 117 10.16 -5.29 -1.67
CA LEU A 117 11.56 -5.06 -1.30
C LEU A 117 12.44 -6.24 -1.75
N SER A 118 11.94 -7.48 -1.63
CA SER A 118 12.69 -8.65 -2.11
C SER A 118 12.89 -8.62 -3.63
N GLU A 119 11.91 -8.14 -4.40
CA GLU A 119 12.02 -7.99 -5.86
C GLU A 119 13.00 -6.87 -6.23
N ALA A 120 12.94 -5.72 -5.56
CA ALA A 120 13.89 -4.63 -5.76
C ALA A 120 15.33 -5.07 -5.42
N VAL A 121 15.52 -5.80 -4.32
CA VAL A 121 16.81 -6.40 -3.96
C VAL A 121 17.23 -7.46 -4.98
N ASN A 122 16.30 -8.26 -5.48
CA ASN A 122 16.59 -9.28 -6.49
C ASN A 122 17.06 -8.65 -7.82
N ALA A 123 16.53 -7.49 -8.20
CA ALA A 123 16.99 -6.72 -9.35
C ALA A 123 18.43 -6.20 -9.19
N TRP A 124 18.93 -6.09 -7.95
CA TRP A 124 20.28 -5.60 -7.66
C TRP A 124 21.29 -6.73 -7.43
N TRP A 125 20.94 -7.65 -6.53
CA TRP A 125 21.84 -8.67 -6.01
C TRP A 125 21.49 -10.06 -6.57
N GLY A 126 20.25 -10.50 -6.42
CA GLY A 126 19.90 -11.91 -6.65
C GLY A 126 20.11 -12.36 -8.09
N THR A 127 19.83 -11.48 -9.04
CA THR A 127 19.97 -11.78 -10.46
C THR A 127 21.39 -11.67 -11.00
N GLN A 128 22.29 -10.95 -10.32
CA GLN A 128 23.71 -10.86 -10.70
C GLN A 128 24.42 -12.20 -10.68
N TRP A 129 23.96 -13.13 -9.85
CA TRP A 129 24.56 -14.46 -9.73
C TRP A 129 23.79 -15.52 -10.53
N VAL A 130 22.46 -15.41 -10.57
CA VAL A 130 21.59 -16.45 -11.17
C VAL A 130 21.49 -16.30 -12.69
N LEU A 131 21.37 -15.08 -13.22
CA LEU A 131 21.19 -14.87 -14.66
C LEU A 131 22.42 -15.28 -15.49
N PRO A 132 23.67 -15.05 -15.07
CA PRO A 132 24.83 -15.57 -15.80
C PRO A 132 24.84 -17.09 -15.86
N ILE A 133 24.46 -17.78 -14.79
CA ILE A 133 24.35 -19.24 -14.76
C ILE A 133 23.28 -19.73 -15.75
N ALA A 134 22.10 -19.10 -15.74
CA ALA A 134 21.02 -19.43 -16.66
C ALA A 134 21.38 -19.10 -18.12
N HIS A 135 22.04 -17.97 -18.37
CA HIS A 135 22.51 -17.54 -19.70
C HIS A 135 23.53 -18.53 -20.27
N HIS A 136 24.50 -18.94 -19.44
CA HIS A 136 25.48 -19.96 -19.79
C HIS A 136 24.82 -21.33 -20.02
N ALA A 137 23.89 -21.74 -19.18
CA ALA A 137 23.13 -22.99 -19.35
C ALA A 137 22.25 -23.00 -20.61
N ALA A 138 21.75 -21.83 -21.03
CA ALA A 138 20.95 -21.66 -22.23
C ALA A 138 21.78 -21.57 -23.53
N GLY A 139 23.11 -21.57 -23.45
CA GLY A 139 24.00 -21.45 -24.62
C GLY A 139 23.92 -20.09 -25.33
N LEU A 140 23.36 -19.08 -24.66
CA LEU A 140 23.35 -17.71 -25.19
C LEU A 140 24.73 -17.10 -24.93
N VAL A 141 25.36 -16.57 -25.98
CA VAL A 141 26.69 -15.96 -25.90
C VAL A 141 26.58 -14.51 -26.34
N GLY A 142 26.60 -13.59 -25.38
CA GLY A 142 27.02 -12.20 -25.59
C GLY A 142 25.97 -11.10 -25.34
N ASP A 143 26.50 -9.96 -24.88
CA ASP A 143 25.83 -8.65 -24.77
C ASP A 143 25.65 -8.01 -26.17
N GLY A 144 24.79 -8.59 -26.99
CA GLY A 144 24.58 -8.13 -28.36
C GLY A 144 23.89 -6.75 -28.47
N PRO A 145 23.81 -6.19 -29.69
CA PRO A 145 23.18 -4.89 -29.97
C PRO A 145 21.73 -4.79 -29.46
N ALA A 146 21.06 -5.94 -29.34
CA ALA A 146 19.71 -6.05 -28.81
C ALA A 146 19.56 -5.51 -27.39
N LYS A 147 20.54 -5.75 -26.52
CA LYS A 147 20.54 -5.28 -25.12
C LYS A 147 20.53 -3.75 -25.05
N VAL A 148 21.36 -3.11 -25.87
CA VAL A 148 21.57 -1.65 -25.84
C VAL A 148 20.31 -0.89 -26.24
N TRP A 149 19.69 -1.21 -27.38
CA TRP A 149 18.51 -0.47 -27.83
C TRP A 149 17.30 -0.70 -26.91
N MET A 150 17.18 -1.92 -26.37
CA MET A 150 16.14 -2.30 -25.44
C MET A 150 16.18 -1.47 -24.14
N GLU A 151 17.38 -1.20 -23.63
CA GLU A 151 17.60 -0.37 -22.44
C GLU A 151 17.36 1.12 -22.73
N GLN A 152 17.76 1.59 -23.93
CA GLN A 152 17.49 2.97 -24.36
C GLN A 152 16.00 3.27 -24.49
N VAL A 153 15.22 2.35 -25.07
CA VAL A 153 13.75 2.51 -25.16
C VAL A 153 13.13 2.67 -23.79
N ILE A 154 13.57 1.89 -22.79
CA ILE A 154 13.10 2.01 -21.41
C ILE A 154 13.47 3.38 -20.83
N GLN A 155 14.72 3.83 -20.98
CA GLN A 155 15.13 5.14 -20.48
C GLN A 155 14.30 6.29 -21.05
N PHE A 156 14.10 6.33 -22.38
CA PHE A 156 13.35 7.42 -23.02
C PHE A 156 11.86 7.42 -22.70
N THR A 157 11.24 6.25 -22.62
CA THR A 157 9.82 6.15 -22.31
C THR A 157 9.52 6.40 -20.83
N HIS A 158 10.47 6.14 -19.94
CA HIS A 158 10.21 6.16 -18.50
C HIS A 158 10.58 7.50 -17.84
N MET A 159 11.67 8.15 -18.24
CA MET A 159 12.17 9.35 -17.55
C MET A 159 11.22 10.56 -17.58
N PRO A 160 10.56 10.94 -18.69
CA PRO A 160 9.67 12.10 -18.70
C PRO A 160 8.47 11.94 -17.77
N PHE A 161 7.85 10.76 -17.76
CA PHE A 161 6.70 10.47 -16.91
C PHE A 161 7.08 10.28 -15.44
N ALA A 162 8.27 9.73 -15.15
CA ALA A 162 8.78 9.61 -13.79
C ALA A 162 8.93 10.99 -13.12
N VAL A 163 9.47 11.98 -13.84
CA VAL A 163 9.63 13.36 -13.32
C VAL A 163 8.27 14.00 -13.07
N ALA A 164 7.32 13.88 -14.00
CA ALA A 164 5.99 14.43 -13.84
C ALA A 164 5.27 13.85 -12.60
N LEU A 165 5.25 12.52 -12.45
CA LEU A 165 4.62 11.87 -11.29
C LEU A 165 5.33 12.18 -9.97
N ALA A 166 6.67 12.30 -9.98
CA ALA A 166 7.45 12.60 -8.78
C ALA A 166 7.07 13.96 -8.15
N THR A 167 6.52 14.90 -8.92
CA THR A 167 6.10 16.21 -8.40
C THR A 167 4.71 16.21 -7.76
N VAL A 168 3.80 15.34 -8.20
CA VAL A 168 2.44 15.20 -7.63
C VAL A 168 2.49 14.52 -6.26
N TRP A 169 3.43 13.60 -6.08
CA TRP A 169 3.45 12.69 -4.94
C TRP A 169 3.73 13.34 -3.55
N PRO A 170 4.65 14.31 -3.42
CA PRO A 170 4.87 15.03 -2.18
C PRO A 170 3.60 15.73 -1.65
N VAL A 171 2.77 16.27 -2.53
CA VAL A 171 1.52 16.95 -2.17
C VAL A 171 0.54 15.98 -1.50
N VAL A 172 0.36 14.79 -2.08
CA VAL A 172 -0.50 13.74 -1.54
C VAL A 172 0.04 13.24 -0.19
N THR A 173 1.36 13.08 -0.09
CA THR A 173 2.00 12.61 1.15
C THR A 173 1.83 13.62 2.28
N ILE A 174 2.06 14.92 2.05
CA ILE A 174 1.86 15.95 3.08
C ILE A 174 0.42 15.90 3.60
N ALA A 175 -0.57 15.87 2.71
CA ALA A 175 -1.99 15.85 3.10
C ALA A 175 -2.41 14.63 3.94
N LEU A 176 -1.74 13.48 3.82
CA LEU A 176 -2.09 12.25 4.55
C LEU A 176 -1.40 12.11 5.92
N PHE A 177 -0.34 12.89 6.15
CA PHE A 177 0.48 12.81 7.36
C PHE A 177 0.42 14.07 8.25
N SER A 178 -0.06 15.21 7.74
CA SER A 178 -0.47 16.38 8.53
C SER A 178 -1.74 16.12 9.34
#